data_AF-A0A2E5GTG4-F1
#
_entry.id   AF-A0A2E5GTG4-F1
#
_cell.length_a   1.000
_cell.length_b   1.000
_cell.length_c   1.000
_cell.angle_alpha   90.00
_cell.angle_beta   90.00
_cell.angle_gamma   90.00
#
_symmetry.space_group_name_H-M   'P 1'
#
loop_
_entity.id
_entity.type
_entity.pdbx_description
1 polymer ?
#
loop_
_entity_poly.entity_id
_entity_poly.type
_entity_poly.pdbx_seq_one_letter_code
_entity_poly.pdbx_strand_id
1 'polypeptide(L)'
;MTRYNFFFGIFCTCFLLLSCEEKKLFTEIDVQKAGLNFENTLTETDEQNVMTYEYFYNGGGVAVTDFNNDGYADVYLSGNQVKNKLFLNLGQWQFKEVTNSAQLNDKEGWKTGVTAADVNGDGLMDLYLSYSGNAKGEGHTEPIKKDYMGRSNALFINQGNNAEGIPVFKEMAKEYGLDAPGTFSTQAYFLDYDLDGDLDLFLLNHANKFYNTLLNVKTLRNIRHPYYGNKLFENRGNTFVEVSEESGIKGTGINFGLSASVSDLNNDGYPDIYVTNDYVEQDFCYINNRDGSFKEVSKSAFGHLSKFSMGSDIADLNNDQKPDVFVLDMLPEDNYRQKVLKGPDQFNRERTLVDSGYYHQYMRNTLQLNRSVAADSSLAFSEQAQLSGISNTDWSWAPLLADFDNDGLKDIFITNGYLRDFSNLDFTNYTVNEAISQAQQNNTNVDIGLLVSKMSSTKVSNYIYQNKGEAHFENKTAA
;
A
#
# COMPACT_ATOMS: atom_id res chain seq x y z
N MET A 1 -82.84 5.61 43.49
CA MET A 1 -81.88 4.62 42.98
C MET A 1 -80.73 5.37 42.33
N THR A 2 -79.61 5.41 43.06
CA THR A 2 -78.21 5.39 42.59
C THR A 2 -77.81 6.25 41.39
N ARG A 3 -77.17 7.40 41.67
CA ARG A 3 -76.29 8.14 40.74
C ARG A 3 -74.90 7.50 40.74
N TYR A 4 -74.42 7.05 39.59
CA TYR A 4 -73.04 6.61 39.36
C TYR A 4 -72.18 7.82 38.98
N ASN A 5 -71.12 8.08 39.74
CA ASN A 5 -70.06 9.02 39.39
C ASN A 5 -68.96 8.28 38.61
N PHE A 6 -68.65 8.78 37.43
CA PHE A 6 -67.52 8.38 36.61
C PHE A 6 -66.21 8.89 37.24
N PHE A 7 -65.28 8.01 37.55
CA PHE A 7 -63.88 8.35 37.85
C PHE A 7 -63.02 7.89 36.68
N PHE A 8 -62.42 8.86 35.98
CA PHE A 8 -61.50 8.62 34.87
C PHE A 8 -60.09 8.47 35.46
N GLY A 9 -59.56 7.24 35.50
CA GLY A 9 -58.18 6.97 35.89
C GLY A 9 -57.27 7.08 34.67
N ILE A 10 -56.42 8.11 34.63
CA ILE A 10 -55.35 8.24 33.63
C ILE A 10 -54.22 7.30 34.05
N PHE A 11 -54.03 6.21 33.31
CA PHE A 11 -52.88 5.31 33.45
C PHE A 11 -51.71 5.92 32.66
N CYS A 12 -50.75 6.51 33.38
CA CYS A 12 -49.53 7.06 32.79
C CYS A 12 -48.47 5.96 32.72
N THR A 13 -48.41 5.22 31.62
CA THR A 13 -47.32 4.28 31.32
C THR A 13 -46.09 5.05 30.85
N CYS A 14 -45.14 5.30 31.75
CA CYS A 14 -43.78 5.70 31.39
C CYS A 14 -43.04 4.50 30.78
N PHE A 15 -42.92 4.46 29.46
CA PHE A 15 -41.92 3.63 28.79
C PHE A 15 -40.55 4.29 29.01
N LEU A 16 -39.75 3.69 29.89
CA LEU A 16 -38.31 3.98 29.97
C LEU A 16 -37.68 3.46 28.68
N LEU A 17 -37.46 4.37 27.72
CA LEU A 17 -36.58 4.14 26.59
C LEU A 17 -35.15 4.11 27.11
N LEU A 18 -34.71 2.96 27.62
CA LEU A 18 -33.29 2.65 27.74
C LEU A 18 -32.77 2.51 26.31
N SER A 19 -32.20 3.59 25.77
CA SER A 19 -31.39 3.54 24.57
C SER A 19 -30.24 2.59 24.86
N CYS A 20 -30.23 1.43 24.22
CA CYS A 20 -29.08 0.54 24.19
C CYS A 20 -28.04 1.23 23.32
N GLU A 21 -27.20 2.06 23.92
CA GLU A 21 -26.06 2.65 23.21
C GLU A 21 -25.06 1.51 22.98
N GLU A 22 -24.87 1.11 21.71
CA GLU A 22 -23.88 0.09 21.37
C GLU A 22 -22.50 0.55 21.84
N LYS A 23 -21.83 -0.32 22.60
CA LYS A 23 -20.50 -0.05 23.11
C LYS A 23 -19.53 -0.09 21.93
N LYS A 24 -19.10 1.08 21.47
CA LYS A 24 -18.10 1.20 20.41
C LYS A 24 -16.74 0.67 20.88
N LEU A 25 -16.04 0.00 19.99
CA LEU A 25 -14.69 -0.50 20.23
C LEU A 25 -13.66 0.64 20.21
N PHE A 26 -13.83 1.58 19.27
CA PHE A 26 -12.99 2.75 19.12
C PHE A 26 -13.77 4.03 19.42
N THR A 27 -13.06 5.03 19.94
CA THR A 27 -13.60 6.38 20.14
C THR A 27 -12.73 7.36 19.36
N GLU A 28 -13.37 8.20 18.56
CA GLU A 28 -12.69 9.26 17.82
C GLU A 28 -12.08 10.28 18.79
N ILE A 29 -10.84 10.67 18.53
CA ILE A 29 -10.13 11.69 19.31
C ILE A 29 -10.12 12.97 18.48
N ASP A 30 -10.60 14.06 19.10
CA ASP A 30 -10.57 15.38 18.48
C ASP A 30 -9.12 15.81 18.16
N VAL A 31 -8.90 16.27 16.93
CA VAL A 31 -7.58 16.64 16.41
C VAL A 31 -6.96 17.81 17.19
N GLN A 32 -7.76 18.79 17.63
CA GLN A 32 -7.25 19.93 18.41
C GLN A 32 -6.82 19.48 19.80
N LYS A 33 -7.58 18.56 20.39
CA LYS A 33 -7.20 17.91 21.65
C LYS A 33 -5.94 17.08 21.45
N ALA A 34 -5.81 16.33 20.37
CA ALA A 34 -4.67 15.46 20.16
C ALA A 34 -3.38 16.22 19.82
N GLY A 35 -3.46 17.36 19.12
CA GLY A 35 -2.27 18.08 18.63
C GLY A 35 -1.61 17.45 17.40
N LEU A 36 -2.21 16.40 16.82
CA LEU A 36 -1.73 15.70 15.63
C LEU A 36 -2.47 16.22 14.38
N ASN A 37 -2.03 17.36 13.84
CA ASN A 37 -2.66 18.00 12.68
C ASN A 37 -1.75 17.96 11.44
N PHE A 38 -2.17 17.18 10.44
CA PHE A 38 -1.46 17.03 9.17
C PHE A 38 -2.47 16.78 8.04
N GLU A 39 -2.21 17.41 6.89
CA GLU A 39 -2.99 17.21 5.68
C GLU A 39 -2.03 17.20 4.49
N ASN A 40 -2.05 16.13 3.70
CA ASN A 40 -1.28 16.02 2.47
C ASN A 40 -2.07 16.63 1.31
N THR A 41 -2.09 17.96 1.24
CA THR A 41 -2.82 18.67 0.19
C THR A 41 -2.07 18.62 -1.14
N LEU A 42 -2.76 18.21 -2.19
CA LEU A 42 -2.24 18.15 -3.56
C LEU A 42 -2.91 19.21 -4.44
N THR A 43 -2.11 19.87 -5.26
CA THR A 43 -2.56 20.83 -6.27
C THR A 43 -2.32 20.23 -7.65
N GLU A 44 -3.41 20.01 -8.40
CA GLU A 44 -3.39 19.55 -9.79
C GLU A 44 -2.92 20.67 -10.72
N THR A 45 -2.04 20.36 -11.67
CA THR A 45 -1.67 21.23 -12.79
C THR A 45 -1.76 20.48 -14.11
N ASP A 46 -1.66 21.19 -15.24
CA ASP A 46 -1.64 20.55 -16.57
C ASP A 46 -0.51 19.53 -16.72
N GLU A 47 0.63 19.77 -16.06
CA GLU A 47 1.78 18.86 -16.05
C GLU A 47 1.76 17.83 -14.91
N GLN A 48 1.08 18.11 -13.79
CA GLN A 48 1.05 17.26 -12.60
C GLN A 48 -0.38 16.89 -12.24
N ASN A 49 -0.81 15.72 -12.72
CA ASN A 49 -2.13 15.17 -12.46
C ASN A 49 -2.12 13.65 -12.69
N VAL A 50 -3.24 12.99 -12.41
CA VAL A 50 -3.40 11.55 -12.55
C VAL A 50 -3.18 11.00 -13.97
N MET A 51 -3.39 11.80 -15.02
CA MET A 51 -3.16 11.35 -16.40
C MET A 51 -1.69 11.43 -16.81
N THR A 52 -0.88 12.23 -16.12
CA THR A 52 0.58 12.29 -16.35
C THR A 52 1.35 11.40 -15.40
N TYR A 53 0.81 11.15 -14.20
CA TYR A 53 1.36 10.29 -13.17
C TYR A 53 0.22 9.57 -12.43
N GLU A 54 0.07 8.27 -12.67
CA GLU A 54 -1.02 7.43 -12.16
C GLU A 54 -1.04 7.32 -10.62
N TYR A 55 0.10 7.56 -9.97
CA TYR A 55 0.22 7.53 -8.51
C TYR A 55 0.16 8.93 -7.89
N PHE A 56 -0.39 9.93 -8.60
CA PHE A 56 -0.48 11.31 -8.12
C PHE A 56 -1.32 11.46 -6.85
N TYR A 57 -2.29 10.58 -6.58
CA TYR A 57 -3.05 10.60 -5.33
C TYR A 57 -2.59 9.57 -4.30
N ASN A 58 -1.52 8.81 -4.59
CA ASN A 58 -0.93 7.92 -3.61
C ASN A 58 -0.23 8.78 -2.54
N GLY A 59 -0.47 8.46 -1.28
CA GLY A 59 0.12 9.19 -0.16
C GLY A 59 1.64 9.06 -0.09
N GLY A 60 2.27 9.82 0.81
CA GLY A 60 3.72 9.76 1.03
C GLY A 60 4.19 8.65 1.98
N GLY A 61 3.29 8.12 2.82
CA GLY A 61 3.60 7.12 3.85
C GLY A 61 3.60 7.69 5.28
N VAL A 62 3.48 6.79 6.25
CA VAL A 62 3.45 7.06 7.70
C VAL A 62 4.39 6.08 8.41
N ALA A 63 5.11 6.56 9.42
CA ALA A 63 5.84 5.71 10.35
C ALA A 63 5.38 5.98 11.78
N VAL A 64 5.15 4.92 12.53
CA VAL A 64 4.70 4.96 13.93
C VAL A 64 5.63 4.09 14.76
N THR A 65 6.46 4.71 15.59
CA THR A 65 7.43 4.04 16.46
C THR A 65 7.87 4.99 17.56
N ASP A 66 8.54 4.50 18.59
CA ASP A 66 9.13 5.30 19.67
C ASP A 66 10.49 5.84 19.21
N PHE A 67 10.56 7.08 18.71
CA PHE A 67 11.81 7.62 18.16
C PHE A 67 12.76 8.15 19.24
N ASN A 68 12.23 8.46 20.42
CA ASN A 68 12.99 9.03 21.54
C ASN A 68 13.23 8.04 22.69
N ASN A 69 12.76 6.79 22.55
CA ASN A 69 12.87 5.69 23.52
C ASN A 69 12.23 6.03 24.87
N ASP A 70 11.08 6.72 24.88
CA ASP A 70 10.35 7.08 26.11
C ASP A 70 9.18 6.15 26.47
N GLY A 71 8.93 5.14 25.63
CA GLY A 71 7.88 4.15 25.76
C GLY A 71 6.56 4.53 25.08
N TYR A 72 6.48 5.67 24.40
CA TYR A 72 5.31 6.08 23.63
C TYR A 72 5.58 6.08 22.12
N ALA A 73 4.62 5.58 21.35
CA ALA A 73 4.72 5.62 19.90
C ALA A 73 4.49 7.05 19.38
N ASP A 74 5.50 7.58 18.69
CA ASP A 74 5.50 8.83 17.95
C ASP A 74 4.99 8.63 16.52
N VAL A 75 4.73 9.73 15.81
CA VAL A 75 4.18 9.68 14.45
C VAL A 75 4.96 10.57 13.49
N TYR A 76 5.53 9.97 12.46
CA TYR A 76 6.10 10.68 11.31
C TYR A 76 5.16 10.55 10.10
N LEU A 77 4.84 11.69 9.48
CA LEU A 77 3.97 11.79 8.31
C LEU A 77 4.70 12.51 7.19
N SER A 78 4.76 11.91 6.01
CA SER A 78 5.34 12.56 4.84
C SER A 78 4.28 13.16 3.92
N GLY A 79 4.64 14.24 3.24
CA GLY A 79 3.80 14.95 2.27
C GLY A 79 4.44 15.01 0.89
N ASN A 80 3.63 14.88 -0.16
CA ASN A 80 4.13 14.94 -1.54
C ASN A 80 4.43 16.38 -1.96
N GLN A 81 3.51 17.30 -1.66
CA GLN A 81 3.62 18.74 -1.98
C GLN A 81 3.61 19.64 -0.74
N VAL A 82 3.48 19.06 0.45
CA VAL A 82 3.59 19.74 1.74
C VAL A 82 4.83 19.27 2.50
N LYS A 83 5.19 19.97 3.58
CA LYS A 83 6.29 19.56 4.45
C LYS A 83 5.90 18.32 5.26
N ASN A 84 6.86 17.41 5.42
CA ASN A 84 6.75 16.28 6.34
C ASN A 84 6.68 16.80 7.79
N LYS A 85 6.16 15.96 8.70
CA LYS A 85 6.07 16.29 10.12
C LYS A 85 6.39 15.10 11.02
N LEU A 86 7.19 15.33 12.05
CA LEU A 86 7.36 14.45 13.20
C LEU A 86 6.59 14.98 14.40
N PHE A 87 5.78 14.12 15.00
CA PHE A 87 5.00 14.40 16.21
C PHE A 87 5.46 13.47 17.34
N LEU A 88 6.00 14.03 18.42
CA LEU A 88 6.27 13.26 19.63
C LEU A 88 5.00 13.07 20.45
N ASN A 89 4.82 11.86 20.96
CA ASN A 89 3.73 11.50 21.85
C ASN A 89 4.09 11.87 23.30
N LEU A 90 3.33 12.79 23.87
CA LEU A 90 3.50 13.26 25.25
C LEU A 90 2.72 12.41 26.26
N GLY A 91 2.13 11.29 25.80
CA GLY A 91 1.17 10.48 26.54
C GLY A 91 -0.26 11.03 26.48
N GLN A 92 -1.22 10.21 26.92
CA GLN A 92 -2.64 10.58 26.98
C GLN A 92 -3.22 11.11 25.65
N TRP A 93 -2.71 10.59 24.52
CA TRP A 93 -3.08 11.03 23.18
C TRP A 93 -2.82 12.51 22.93
N GLN A 94 -1.78 13.08 23.54
CA GLN A 94 -1.29 14.43 23.27
C GLN A 94 -0.02 14.35 22.45
N PHE A 95 0.06 15.12 21.37
CA PHE A 95 1.18 15.11 20.44
C PHE A 95 1.75 16.52 20.27
N LYS A 96 3.07 16.59 20.12
CA LYS A 96 3.79 17.83 19.84
C LYS A 96 4.60 17.68 18.57
N GLU A 97 4.39 18.58 17.62
CA GLU A 97 5.20 18.68 16.40
C GLU A 97 6.62 19.17 16.75
N VAL A 98 7.65 18.45 16.29
CA VAL A 98 9.07 18.70 16.64
C VAL A 98 10.03 18.66 15.44
N THR A 99 9.54 18.62 14.20
CA THR A 99 10.32 18.39 12.97
C THR A 99 11.56 19.27 12.86
N ASN A 100 11.41 20.58 13.12
CA ASN A 100 12.54 21.52 13.06
C ASN A 100 13.59 21.24 14.16
N SER A 101 13.14 20.90 15.37
CA SER A 101 14.01 20.57 16.50
C SER A 101 14.70 19.21 16.30
N ALA A 102 14.06 18.30 15.58
CA ALA A 102 14.58 17.00 15.20
C ALA A 102 15.58 17.04 14.02
N GLN A 103 15.80 18.22 13.42
CA GLN A 103 16.75 18.44 12.31
C GLN A 103 16.47 17.55 11.07
N LEU A 104 15.20 17.19 10.87
CA LEU A 104 14.73 16.51 9.66
C LEU A 104 14.74 17.50 8.48
N ASN A 105 15.92 17.60 7.84
CA ASN A 105 16.17 18.49 6.71
C ASN A 105 15.75 17.83 5.38
N ASP A 106 14.45 17.57 5.26
CA ASP A 106 13.89 16.89 4.10
C ASP A 106 14.10 17.67 2.80
N LYS A 107 14.48 16.94 1.74
CA LYS A 107 14.56 17.49 0.39
C LYS A 107 13.20 17.50 -0.31
N GLU A 108 13.09 18.38 -1.30
CA GLU A 108 11.99 18.36 -2.27
C GLU A 108 12.00 17.08 -3.10
N GLY A 109 10.82 16.67 -3.55
CA GLY A 109 10.61 15.42 -4.28
C GLY A 109 9.32 14.72 -3.86
N TRP A 110 8.86 13.78 -4.68
CA TRP A 110 7.63 13.05 -4.46
C TRP A 110 7.88 11.82 -3.60
N LYS A 111 7.51 11.87 -2.32
CA LYS A 111 7.63 10.73 -1.41
C LYS A 111 6.53 9.72 -1.70
N THR A 112 6.80 8.45 -1.48
CA THR A 112 5.87 7.34 -1.78
C THR A 112 5.73 6.38 -0.62
N GLY A 113 6.80 6.20 0.16
CA GLY A 113 6.82 5.34 1.33
C GLY A 113 7.75 5.88 2.40
N VAL A 114 7.42 5.56 3.65
CA VAL A 114 8.25 5.80 4.82
C VAL A 114 8.40 4.47 5.54
N THR A 115 9.61 4.18 6.02
CA THR A 115 9.91 3.01 6.85
C THR A 115 10.75 3.45 8.04
N ALA A 116 10.40 2.99 9.24
CA ALA A 116 11.24 3.15 10.42
C ALA A 116 11.88 1.80 10.75
N ALA A 117 13.20 1.81 10.97
CA ALA A 117 13.99 0.64 11.30
C ALA A 117 15.28 1.07 12.00
N ASP A 118 15.84 0.24 12.87
CA ASP A 118 17.19 0.44 13.42
C ASP A 118 18.20 -0.08 12.39
N VAL A 119 18.58 0.77 11.44
CA VAL A 119 19.33 0.34 10.24
C VAL A 119 20.78 -0.01 10.59
N ASN A 120 21.31 0.58 11.65
CA ASN A 120 22.71 0.42 12.05
C ASN A 120 22.90 -0.44 13.32
N GLY A 121 21.81 -0.94 13.91
CA GLY A 121 21.81 -1.80 15.10
C GLY A 121 22.18 -1.10 16.40
N ASP A 122 22.02 0.22 16.50
CA ASP A 122 22.40 1.01 17.68
C ASP A 122 21.29 1.17 18.74
N GLY A 123 20.10 0.62 18.47
CA GLY A 123 18.93 0.68 19.34
C GLY A 123 18.11 1.96 19.18
N LEU A 124 18.41 2.80 18.18
CA LEU A 124 17.65 3.98 17.83
C LEU A 124 16.92 3.76 16.50
N MET A 125 15.63 4.12 16.45
CA MET A 125 14.87 3.99 15.21
C MET A 125 15.26 5.09 14.23
N ASP A 126 15.70 4.69 13.04
CA ASP A 126 16.00 5.54 11.89
C ASP A 126 14.77 5.69 10.99
N LEU A 127 14.86 6.60 10.00
CA LEU A 127 13.81 6.85 9.03
C LEU A 127 14.32 6.74 7.60
N TYR A 128 13.76 5.83 6.81
CA TYR A 128 13.99 5.72 5.37
C TYR A 128 12.79 6.24 4.58
N LEU A 129 13.04 7.12 3.62
CA LEU A 129 12.03 7.71 2.74
C LEU A 129 12.27 7.27 1.30
N SER A 130 11.25 6.64 0.71
CA SER A 130 11.20 6.31 -0.71
C SER A 130 10.72 7.51 -1.52
N TYR A 131 11.36 7.73 -2.66
CA TYR A 131 11.03 8.81 -3.59
C TYR A 131 10.75 8.25 -4.99
N SER A 132 9.77 8.85 -5.64
CA SER A 132 9.41 8.59 -7.02
C SER A 132 8.92 9.88 -7.70
N GLY A 133 7.88 9.79 -8.52
CA GLY A 133 7.27 10.90 -9.22
C GLY A 133 8.01 11.30 -10.49
N ASN A 134 7.25 11.91 -11.39
CA ASN A 134 7.78 12.38 -12.65
C ASN A 134 8.54 13.70 -12.49
N ALA A 135 9.71 13.78 -13.12
CA ALA A 135 10.38 15.06 -13.31
C ALA A 135 9.57 15.95 -14.27
N LYS A 136 9.75 17.27 -14.21
CA LYS A 136 9.07 18.18 -15.16
C LYS A 136 9.34 17.76 -16.62
N GLY A 137 8.30 17.48 -17.40
CA GLY A 137 8.43 17.02 -18.80
C GLY A 137 8.79 15.54 -18.96
N GLU A 138 8.58 14.74 -17.91
CA GLU A 138 8.61 13.28 -17.93
C GLU A 138 7.17 12.75 -17.78
N GLY A 139 6.90 11.53 -18.24
CA GLY A 139 5.60 10.88 -18.15
C GLY A 139 5.59 9.58 -18.95
N HIS A 140 4.42 9.02 -19.18
CA HIS A 140 4.27 7.74 -19.88
C HIS A 140 4.88 7.71 -21.28
N THR A 141 4.76 8.80 -22.03
CA THR A 141 5.28 8.92 -23.39
C THR A 141 6.66 9.56 -23.45
N GLU A 142 7.01 10.37 -22.46
CA GLU A 142 8.25 11.14 -22.42
C GLU A 142 9.41 10.36 -21.78
N PRO A 143 10.67 10.57 -22.22
CA PRO A 143 11.81 9.82 -21.69
C PRO A 143 12.11 10.13 -20.22
N ILE A 144 12.63 9.12 -19.50
CA ILE A 144 13.10 9.29 -18.13
C ILE A 144 14.28 10.27 -18.08
N LYS A 145 14.25 11.19 -17.13
CA LYS A 145 15.37 12.05 -16.73
C LYS A 145 16.25 11.31 -15.73
N LYS A 146 17.29 10.68 -16.25
CA LYS A 146 18.20 9.81 -15.48
C LYS A 146 18.84 10.49 -14.27
N ASP A 147 19.17 11.77 -14.38
CA ASP A 147 19.89 12.54 -13.34
C ASP A 147 18.95 13.37 -12.44
N TYR A 148 17.67 13.01 -12.37
CA TYR A 148 16.72 13.73 -11.53
C TYR A 148 16.89 13.35 -10.05
N MET A 149 17.67 14.16 -9.32
CA MET A 149 17.95 13.99 -7.89
C MET A 149 16.70 14.07 -6.98
N GLY A 150 15.58 14.60 -7.50
CA GLY A 150 14.30 14.57 -6.78
C GLY A 150 13.81 13.15 -6.45
N ARG A 151 14.32 12.15 -7.17
CA ARG A 151 14.04 10.72 -6.97
C ARG A 151 15.06 9.95 -6.11
N SER A 152 16.13 10.59 -5.65
CA SER A 152 17.02 9.90 -4.69
C SER A 152 16.28 9.66 -3.38
N ASN A 153 16.43 8.48 -2.80
CA ASN A 153 15.88 8.17 -1.49
C ASN A 153 16.67 8.88 -0.39
N ALA A 154 16.10 8.96 0.80
CA ALA A 154 16.74 9.58 1.96
C ALA A 154 16.72 8.63 3.16
N LEU A 155 17.79 8.63 3.95
CA LEU A 155 17.96 7.83 5.16
C LEU A 155 18.39 8.77 6.27
N PHE A 156 17.54 8.95 7.25
CA PHE A 156 17.76 9.79 8.41
C PHE A 156 18.17 8.92 9.57
N ILE A 157 19.47 8.88 9.87
CA ILE A 157 20.02 8.15 11.01
C ILE A 157 19.79 8.96 12.28
N ASN A 158 19.18 8.34 13.27
CA ASN A 158 18.94 8.90 14.58
C ASN A 158 20.26 9.08 15.33
N GLN A 159 20.54 10.29 15.78
CA GLN A 159 21.77 10.66 16.50
C GLN A 159 21.54 10.69 18.03
N GLY A 160 20.38 10.23 18.47
CA GLY A 160 19.91 10.29 19.84
C GLY A 160 19.20 11.61 20.19
N ASN A 161 18.82 11.72 21.46
CA ASN A 161 18.02 12.83 21.96
C ASN A 161 18.87 14.06 22.27
N ASN A 162 18.33 15.24 21.97
CA ASN A 162 18.86 16.50 22.46
C ASN A 162 18.54 16.73 23.95
N ALA A 163 18.91 17.90 24.49
CA ALA A 163 18.70 18.25 25.90
C ALA A 163 17.21 18.27 26.32
N GLU A 164 16.30 18.47 25.36
CA GLU A 164 14.86 18.48 25.55
C GLU A 164 14.19 17.10 25.36
N GLY A 165 14.96 16.05 25.10
CA GLY A 165 14.42 14.70 24.85
C GLY A 165 13.84 14.51 23.45
N ILE A 166 14.19 15.38 22.49
CA ILE A 166 13.75 15.29 21.10
C ILE A 166 14.84 14.56 20.29
N PRO A 167 14.48 13.54 19.49
CA PRO A 167 15.45 12.80 18.68
C PRO A 167 15.95 13.69 17.55
N VAL A 168 17.25 13.64 17.29
CA VAL A 168 17.90 14.44 16.24
C VAL A 168 18.37 13.53 15.13
N PHE A 169 18.06 13.87 13.88
CA PHE A 169 18.37 13.04 12.73
C PHE A 169 19.45 13.65 11.84
N LYS A 170 20.16 12.78 11.12
CA LYS A 170 21.10 13.16 10.07
C LYS A 170 20.85 12.36 8.80
N GLU A 171 20.68 13.05 7.67
CA GLU A 171 20.57 12.40 6.37
C GLU A 171 21.92 11.77 5.97
N MET A 172 21.91 10.48 5.63
CA MET A 172 23.10 9.66 5.36
C MET A 172 22.87 8.58 4.28
N ALA A 173 21.85 8.71 3.41
CA ALA A 173 21.52 7.67 2.43
C ALA A 173 22.70 7.36 1.52
N LYS A 174 23.42 8.38 1.06
CA LYS A 174 24.55 8.20 0.16
C LYS A 174 25.73 7.52 0.86
N GLU A 175 26.01 7.88 2.11
CA GLU A 175 27.05 7.28 2.94
C GLU A 175 26.80 5.79 3.17
N TYR A 176 25.54 5.40 3.33
CA TYR A 176 25.13 4.00 3.50
C TYR A 176 24.93 3.25 2.17
N GLY A 177 24.96 3.93 1.02
CA GLY A 177 24.70 3.29 -0.29
C GLY A 177 23.22 3.07 -0.62
N LEU A 178 22.32 3.75 0.09
CA LEU A 178 20.87 3.61 0.01
C LEU A 178 20.16 4.81 -0.65
N ASP A 179 20.88 5.70 -1.33
CA ASP A 179 20.31 6.88 -2.00
C ASP A 179 19.59 6.58 -3.33
N ALA A 180 19.76 5.36 -3.87
CA ALA A 180 19.03 4.79 -5.01
C ALA A 180 18.68 5.81 -6.12
N PRO A 181 19.68 6.50 -6.71
CA PRO A 181 19.44 7.70 -7.50
C PRO A 181 18.62 7.44 -8.76
N GLY A 182 17.56 8.25 -8.94
CA GLY A 182 16.71 8.22 -10.12
C GLY A 182 15.73 7.05 -10.20
N THR A 183 15.70 6.18 -9.18
CA THR A 183 14.74 5.06 -9.09
C THR A 183 13.32 5.54 -8.80
N PHE A 184 12.33 4.75 -9.23
CA PHE A 184 10.92 5.00 -8.95
C PHE A 184 10.50 4.13 -7.75
N SER A 185 11.02 4.50 -6.57
CA SER A 185 10.83 3.72 -5.35
C SER A 185 9.42 3.87 -4.83
N THR A 186 8.75 2.76 -4.53
CA THR A 186 7.43 2.75 -3.89
C THR A 186 7.56 2.69 -2.37
N GLN A 187 8.28 1.69 -1.88
CA GLN A 187 8.46 1.43 -0.45
C GLN A 187 9.73 0.61 -0.23
N ALA A 188 10.27 0.68 0.97
CA ALA A 188 11.44 -0.08 1.39
C ALA A 188 11.05 -1.05 2.51
N TYR A 189 11.65 -2.23 2.53
CA TYR A 189 11.41 -3.28 3.52
C TYR A 189 12.75 -3.70 4.09
N PHE A 190 12.99 -3.37 5.35
CA PHE A 190 14.17 -3.85 6.08
C PHE A 190 13.90 -5.23 6.67
N LEU A 191 14.83 -6.15 6.46
CA LEU A 191 14.75 -7.55 6.90
C LEU A 191 16.15 -8.13 6.99
N ASP A 192 16.39 -9.06 7.91
CA ASP A 192 17.62 -9.85 8.00
C ASP A 192 17.44 -11.11 7.12
N TYR A 193 17.77 -11.03 5.82
CA TYR A 193 17.39 -12.11 4.89
C TYR A 193 18.33 -13.31 4.90
N ASP A 194 19.55 -13.16 5.41
CA ASP A 194 20.52 -14.24 5.50
C ASP A 194 20.78 -14.72 6.96
N LEU A 195 20.10 -14.10 7.93
CA LEU A 195 20.15 -14.41 9.36
C LEU A 195 21.52 -14.15 9.98
N ASP A 196 22.25 -13.15 9.49
CA ASP A 196 23.56 -12.77 10.01
C ASP A 196 23.49 -11.75 11.17
N GLY A 197 22.30 -11.22 11.43
CA GLY A 197 21.98 -10.35 12.55
C GLY A 197 22.03 -8.85 12.25
N ASP A 198 22.24 -8.44 11.00
CA ASP A 198 21.99 -7.07 10.56
C ASP A 198 20.76 -6.96 9.61
N LEU A 199 20.28 -5.73 9.41
CA LEU A 199 19.13 -5.50 8.53
C LEU A 199 19.60 -5.17 7.12
N ASP A 200 19.12 -5.94 6.16
CA ASP A 200 19.21 -5.70 4.72
C ASP A 200 18.02 -4.89 4.21
N LEU A 201 18.02 -4.57 2.91
CA LEU A 201 16.94 -3.80 2.30
C LEU A 201 16.41 -4.42 1.00
N PHE A 202 15.12 -4.76 0.99
CA PHE A 202 14.35 -4.94 -0.23
C PHE A 202 13.66 -3.62 -0.63
N LEU A 203 14.07 -3.04 -1.77
CA LEU A 203 13.52 -1.80 -2.31
C LEU A 203 12.56 -2.11 -3.45
N LEU A 204 11.27 -1.87 -3.18
CA LEU A 204 10.20 -2.03 -4.14
C LEU A 204 10.16 -0.82 -5.08
N ASN A 205 10.11 -1.09 -6.39
CA ASN A 205 10.03 -0.06 -7.41
C ASN A 205 8.83 -0.26 -8.33
N HIS A 206 8.47 0.78 -9.07
CA HIS A 206 7.44 0.73 -10.09
C HIS A 206 7.90 1.34 -11.42
N ALA A 207 7.28 0.94 -12.51
CA ALA A 207 7.46 1.54 -13.81
C ALA A 207 6.64 2.83 -13.90
N ASN A 208 7.10 3.77 -14.74
CA ASN A 208 6.27 4.92 -15.15
C ASN A 208 5.91 4.85 -16.64
N LYS A 209 6.06 3.66 -17.26
CA LYS A 209 5.78 3.42 -18.68
C LYS A 209 5.11 2.08 -18.90
N PHE A 210 4.16 2.08 -19.81
CA PHE A 210 3.49 0.88 -20.29
C PHE A 210 4.20 0.31 -21.51
N TYR A 211 4.37 -1.01 -21.51
CA TYR A 211 4.85 -1.77 -22.66
C TYR A 211 3.69 -2.47 -23.34
N ASN A 212 3.80 -2.72 -24.64
CA ASN A 212 2.81 -3.54 -25.33
C ASN A 212 2.87 -4.96 -24.77
N THR A 213 1.76 -5.39 -24.17
CA THR A 213 1.64 -6.64 -23.42
C THR A 213 1.64 -7.87 -24.33
N LEU A 214 1.40 -7.74 -25.64
CA LEU A 214 1.23 -8.89 -26.52
C LEU A 214 2.52 -9.45 -27.12
N LEU A 215 3.65 -8.72 -27.04
CA LEU A 215 4.86 -9.08 -27.78
C LEU A 215 6.10 -8.88 -26.89
N ASN A 216 6.77 -9.98 -26.55
CA ASN A 216 8.09 -10.05 -25.89
C ASN A 216 8.16 -10.05 -24.34
N VAL A 217 7.10 -10.43 -23.61
CA VAL A 217 7.15 -10.44 -22.13
C VAL A 217 8.29 -11.29 -21.58
N LYS A 218 8.59 -12.45 -22.21
CA LYS A 218 9.71 -13.31 -21.80
C LYS A 218 11.05 -12.59 -21.91
N THR A 219 11.25 -11.80 -22.97
CA THR A 219 12.47 -11.01 -23.16
C THR A 219 12.52 -9.86 -22.15
N LEU A 220 11.41 -9.13 -21.98
CA LEU A 220 11.33 -8.00 -21.06
C LEU A 220 11.59 -8.42 -19.61
N ARG A 221 11.10 -9.60 -19.19
CA ARG A 221 11.32 -10.12 -17.83
C ARG A 221 12.75 -10.57 -17.56
N ASN A 222 13.54 -10.84 -18.59
CA ASN A 222 14.94 -11.20 -18.46
C ASN A 222 15.89 -10.00 -18.50
N ILE A 223 15.36 -8.78 -18.67
CA ILE A 223 16.15 -7.55 -18.73
C ILE A 223 15.86 -6.72 -17.49
N ARG A 224 16.88 -6.51 -16.66
CA ARG A 224 16.76 -5.65 -15.48
C ARG A 224 16.70 -4.18 -15.90
N HIS A 225 15.72 -3.45 -15.39
CA HIS A 225 15.61 -2.01 -15.58
C HIS A 225 16.24 -1.26 -14.40
N PRO A 226 17.21 -0.36 -14.64
CA PRO A 226 17.96 0.28 -13.55
C PRO A 226 17.09 1.13 -12.61
N TYR A 227 15.95 1.66 -13.11
CA TYR A 227 15.10 2.60 -12.39
C TYR A 227 13.75 2.02 -11.91
N TYR A 228 13.28 0.91 -12.50
CA TYR A 228 11.94 0.35 -12.21
C TYR A 228 12.02 -1.04 -11.59
N GLY A 229 13.17 -1.71 -11.73
CA GLY A 229 13.33 -3.04 -11.18
C GLY A 229 13.44 -3.01 -9.67
N ASN A 230 12.77 -3.95 -9.00
CA ASN A 230 12.99 -4.20 -7.58
C ASN A 230 14.48 -4.47 -7.32
N LYS A 231 14.93 -4.08 -6.13
CA LYS A 231 16.32 -4.21 -5.70
C LYS A 231 16.40 -4.88 -4.35
N LEU A 232 17.45 -5.69 -4.15
CA LEU A 232 17.86 -6.19 -2.84
C LEU A 232 19.26 -5.66 -2.56
N PHE A 233 19.47 -5.18 -1.34
CA PHE A 233 20.75 -4.69 -0.87
C PHE A 233 21.16 -5.48 0.37
N GLU A 234 22.35 -6.06 0.33
CA GLU A 234 23.00 -6.71 1.48
C GLU A 234 23.72 -5.64 2.31
N ASN A 235 23.53 -5.65 3.62
CA ASN A 235 24.28 -4.80 4.53
C ASN A 235 25.66 -5.43 4.81
N ARG A 236 26.72 -4.63 4.62
CA ARG A 236 28.10 -5.06 4.84
C ARG A 236 28.78 -4.14 5.83
N GLY A 237 28.27 -4.12 7.06
CA GLY A 237 28.75 -3.25 8.13
C GLY A 237 28.41 -1.77 7.87
N ASN A 238 27.11 -1.46 7.77
CA ASN A 238 26.53 -0.15 7.49
C ASN A 238 26.85 0.40 6.09
N THR A 239 27.23 -0.49 5.18
CA THR A 239 27.41 -0.18 3.76
C THR A 239 26.60 -1.16 2.95
N PHE A 240 25.54 -0.67 2.31
CA PHE A 240 24.61 -1.49 1.56
C PHE A 240 25.09 -1.70 0.12
N VAL A 241 25.13 -2.96 -0.31
CA VAL A 241 25.56 -3.36 -1.66
C VAL A 241 24.42 -4.03 -2.39
N GLU A 242 24.11 -3.56 -3.60
CA GLU A 242 23.04 -4.14 -4.39
C GLU A 242 23.39 -5.56 -4.88
N VAL A 243 22.61 -6.57 -4.46
CA VAL A 243 22.81 -8.01 -4.75
C VAL A 243 21.63 -8.61 -5.55
N SER A 244 20.75 -7.77 -6.11
CA SER A 244 19.49 -8.19 -6.74
C SER A 244 19.61 -9.31 -7.78
N GLU A 245 20.61 -9.22 -8.68
CA GLU A 245 20.74 -10.15 -9.81
C GLU A 245 21.23 -11.53 -9.35
N GLU A 246 22.26 -11.57 -8.50
CA GLU A 246 22.79 -12.81 -7.92
C GLU A 246 21.81 -13.46 -6.95
N SER A 247 20.98 -12.66 -6.26
CA SER A 247 19.94 -13.13 -5.35
C SER A 247 18.66 -13.60 -6.07
N GLY A 248 18.57 -13.48 -7.39
CA GLY A 248 17.43 -13.97 -8.17
C GLY A 248 16.18 -13.06 -8.18
N ILE A 249 16.27 -11.84 -7.66
CA ILE A 249 15.16 -10.88 -7.60
C ILE A 249 14.79 -10.37 -9.00
N LYS A 250 13.50 -10.38 -9.35
CA LYS A 250 13.03 -9.85 -10.63
C LYS A 250 13.03 -8.32 -10.59
N GLY A 251 13.84 -7.72 -11.45
CA GLY A 251 13.95 -6.27 -11.59
C GLY A 251 13.53 -5.75 -12.97
N THR A 252 12.42 -6.24 -13.51
CA THR A 252 12.03 -5.99 -14.91
C THR A 252 11.49 -4.57 -15.12
N GLY A 253 11.47 -4.10 -16.38
CA GLY A 253 10.90 -2.78 -16.72
C GLY A 253 9.38 -2.71 -16.74
N ILE A 254 8.69 -3.83 -16.57
CA ILE A 254 7.22 -3.94 -16.56
C ILE A 254 6.66 -4.17 -15.15
N ASN A 255 7.49 -3.98 -14.14
CA ASN A 255 7.17 -4.06 -12.72
C ASN A 255 6.36 -2.83 -12.28
N PHE A 256 5.20 -3.02 -11.66
CA PHE A 256 4.38 -1.95 -11.08
C PHE A 256 4.14 -2.25 -9.61
N GLY A 257 5.25 -2.35 -8.85
CA GLY A 257 5.23 -2.75 -7.46
C GLY A 257 4.53 -1.73 -6.56
N LEU A 258 3.51 -2.16 -5.82
CA LEU A 258 2.75 -1.30 -4.91
C LEU A 258 2.89 -1.66 -3.43
N SER A 259 3.15 -2.94 -3.14
CA SER A 259 3.41 -3.45 -1.79
C SER A 259 4.28 -4.70 -1.83
N ALA A 260 4.92 -4.97 -0.71
CA ALA A 260 5.50 -6.25 -0.38
C ALA A 260 5.19 -6.60 1.07
N SER A 261 5.27 -7.88 1.40
CA SER A 261 5.10 -8.41 2.74
C SER A 261 6.13 -9.50 3.00
N VAL A 262 6.72 -9.49 4.19
CA VAL A 262 7.80 -10.41 4.58
C VAL A 262 7.24 -11.47 5.53
N SER A 263 7.19 -12.69 5.02
CA SER A 263 6.68 -13.96 5.57
C SER A 263 7.75 -14.96 5.99
N ASP A 264 7.54 -15.89 6.92
CA ASP A 264 8.11 -17.24 6.80
C ASP A 264 7.02 -18.15 6.22
N LEU A 265 6.84 -18.13 4.89
CA LEU A 265 5.66 -18.72 4.24
C LEU A 265 5.70 -20.24 4.26
N ASN A 266 6.90 -20.81 4.29
CA ASN A 266 7.14 -22.25 4.34
C ASN A 266 7.54 -22.75 5.75
N ASN A 267 7.52 -21.91 6.78
CA ASN A 267 7.85 -22.27 8.18
C ASN A 267 9.25 -22.89 8.32
N ASP A 268 10.21 -22.32 7.61
CA ASP A 268 11.57 -22.85 7.47
C ASP A 268 12.63 -22.04 8.23
N GLY A 269 12.20 -20.93 8.83
CA GLY A 269 12.97 -20.02 9.65
C GLY A 269 13.59 -18.85 8.90
N TYR A 270 13.50 -18.81 7.56
CA TYR A 270 14.04 -17.73 6.74
C TYR A 270 12.93 -16.81 6.21
N PRO A 271 13.18 -15.51 6.08
CA PRO A 271 12.18 -14.59 5.54
C PRO A 271 12.05 -14.76 4.02
N ASP A 272 10.82 -14.99 3.61
CA ASP A 272 10.29 -14.98 2.26
C ASP A 272 9.64 -13.62 1.95
N ILE A 273 9.49 -13.30 0.66
CA ILE A 273 8.94 -12.02 0.21
C ILE A 273 7.80 -12.25 -0.77
N TYR A 274 6.60 -11.73 -0.44
CA TYR A 274 5.50 -11.59 -1.39
C TYR A 274 5.47 -10.16 -1.93
N VAL A 275 5.34 -9.98 -3.24
CA VAL A 275 5.36 -8.68 -3.92
C VAL A 275 4.12 -8.54 -4.80
N THR A 276 3.36 -7.47 -4.59
CA THR A 276 2.20 -7.12 -5.43
C THR A 276 2.61 -6.33 -6.66
N ASN A 277 1.94 -6.58 -7.78
CA ASN A 277 2.09 -5.80 -9.00
C ASN A 277 0.73 -5.31 -9.53
N ASP A 278 0.69 -4.04 -9.92
CA ASP A 278 -0.45 -3.48 -10.62
C ASP A 278 -0.48 -3.93 -12.10
N TYR A 279 -1.65 -3.82 -12.71
CA TYR A 279 -1.95 -4.07 -14.12
C TYR A 279 -1.91 -5.52 -14.60
N VAL A 280 -0.84 -5.92 -15.29
CA VAL A 280 -0.75 -7.23 -15.96
C VAL A 280 0.51 -7.97 -15.59
N GLU A 281 1.46 -7.31 -14.93
CA GLU A 281 2.57 -8.05 -14.35
C GLU A 281 2.03 -8.86 -13.18
N GLN A 282 2.58 -10.06 -13.00
CA GLN A 282 2.13 -10.97 -11.97
C GLN A 282 2.76 -10.59 -10.63
N ASP A 283 2.06 -10.89 -9.54
CA ASP A 283 2.69 -10.89 -8.22
C ASP A 283 3.84 -11.90 -8.17
N PHE A 284 4.85 -11.61 -7.35
CA PHE A 284 5.98 -12.49 -7.12
C PHE A 284 5.93 -13.04 -5.70
N CYS A 285 6.27 -14.32 -5.54
CA CYS A 285 6.47 -14.94 -4.25
C CYS A 285 7.86 -15.56 -4.26
N TYR A 286 8.75 -14.98 -3.47
CA TYR A 286 10.15 -15.32 -3.38
C TYR A 286 10.38 -16.16 -2.12
N ILE A 287 10.82 -17.39 -2.31
CA ILE A 287 11.21 -18.28 -1.21
C ILE A 287 12.70 -18.25 -1.05
N ASN A 288 13.15 -18.02 0.18
CA ASN A 288 14.56 -17.93 0.50
C ASN A 288 15.23 -19.31 0.39
N ASN A 289 16.31 -19.42 -0.38
CA ASN A 289 17.05 -20.67 -0.54
C ASN A 289 18.08 -20.91 0.58
N ARG A 290 18.20 -19.98 1.54
CA ARG A 290 19.12 -20.04 2.69
C ARG A 290 20.61 -19.93 2.33
N ASP A 291 20.89 -19.42 1.14
CA ASP A 291 22.23 -19.23 0.59
C ASP A 291 22.44 -17.81 0.05
N GLY A 292 21.59 -16.88 0.48
CA GLY A 292 21.55 -15.50 0.00
C GLY A 292 20.73 -15.32 -1.30
N SER A 293 20.14 -16.39 -1.85
CA SER A 293 19.32 -16.30 -3.06
C SER A 293 17.84 -16.62 -2.81
N PHE A 294 16.99 -16.17 -3.73
CA PHE A 294 15.56 -16.43 -3.71
C PHE A 294 15.09 -17.21 -4.94
N LYS A 295 14.07 -18.04 -4.73
CA LYS A 295 13.33 -18.73 -5.78
C LYS A 295 11.94 -18.13 -5.94
N GLU A 296 11.62 -17.66 -7.13
CA GLU A 296 10.28 -17.18 -7.49
C GLU A 296 9.34 -18.38 -7.77
N VAL A 297 8.21 -18.49 -7.04
CA VAL A 297 7.32 -19.66 -7.05
C VAL A 297 5.84 -19.34 -7.30
N SER A 298 5.46 -18.10 -7.64
CA SER A 298 4.05 -17.67 -7.62
C SER A 298 3.15 -18.54 -8.49
N LYS A 299 3.60 -18.90 -9.69
CA LYS A 299 2.84 -19.77 -10.62
C LYS A 299 2.65 -21.21 -10.16
N SER A 300 3.52 -21.70 -9.28
CA SER A 300 3.37 -23.04 -8.68
C SER A 300 2.60 -23.01 -7.37
N ALA A 301 2.66 -21.89 -6.64
CA ALA A 301 2.07 -21.76 -5.32
C ALA A 301 0.59 -21.34 -5.35
N PHE A 302 0.20 -20.48 -6.29
CA PHE A 302 -1.14 -19.89 -6.36
C PHE A 302 -1.89 -20.35 -7.60
N GLY A 303 -3.19 -20.67 -7.47
CA GLY A 303 -4.03 -21.02 -8.61
C GLY A 303 -4.35 -19.82 -9.52
N HIS A 304 -4.48 -18.63 -8.94
CA HIS A 304 -4.66 -17.35 -9.63
C HIS A 304 -4.37 -16.21 -8.65
N LEU A 305 -4.20 -14.99 -9.17
CA LEU A 305 -3.81 -13.80 -8.43
C LEU A 305 -4.83 -12.66 -8.61
N SER A 306 -4.71 -11.62 -7.79
CA SER A 306 -5.33 -10.31 -8.06
C SER A 306 -4.74 -9.71 -9.34
N LYS A 307 -5.50 -8.84 -10.01
CA LYS A 307 -5.08 -8.25 -11.28
C LYS A 307 -4.42 -6.89 -11.08
N PHE A 308 -5.02 -6.08 -10.22
CA PHE A 308 -4.54 -4.76 -9.88
C PHE A 308 -4.13 -4.80 -8.42
N SER A 309 -3.10 -5.60 -8.14
CA SER A 309 -2.67 -5.87 -6.77
C SER A 309 -2.10 -4.60 -6.16
N MET A 310 -2.78 -4.09 -5.14
CA MET A 310 -2.42 -2.86 -4.42
C MET A 310 -1.58 -3.24 -3.19
N GLY A 311 -2.16 -3.15 -2.00
CA GLY A 311 -1.52 -3.57 -0.74
C GLY A 311 -1.66 -5.06 -0.47
N SER A 312 -0.68 -5.59 0.26
CA SER A 312 -0.74 -6.93 0.84
C SER A 312 -0.37 -6.91 2.32
N ASP A 313 -0.85 -7.91 3.05
CA ASP A 313 -0.42 -8.23 4.40
C ASP A 313 -0.52 -9.75 4.61
N ILE A 314 0.27 -10.26 5.56
CA ILE A 314 0.41 -11.71 5.82
C ILE A 314 0.15 -11.98 7.29
N ALA A 315 -0.81 -12.86 7.57
CA ALA A 315 -1.09 -13.31 8.93
C ALA A 315 -1.70 -14.72 8.90
N ASP A 316 -1.60 -15.44 10.02
CA ASP A 316 -2.36 -16.67 10.23
C ASP A 316 -3.83 -16.32 10.57
N LEU A 317 -4.70 -16.36 9.56
CA LEU A 317 -6.10 -15.89 9.66
C LEU A 317 -7.06 -16.97 10.14
N ASN A 318 -6.63 -18.23 10.14
CA ASN A 318 -7.41 -19.38 10.58
C ASN A 318 -6.83 -20.06 11.84
N ASN A 319 -5.74 -19.52 12.40
CA ASN A 319 -5.01 -20.01 13.57
C ASN A 319 -4.45 -21.45 13.39
N ASP A 320 -4.02 -21.82 12.18
CA ASP A 320 -3.40 -23.12 11.87
C ASP A 320 -1.86 -23.12 11.86
N GLN A 321 -1.25 -22.01 12.28
CA GLN A 321 0.19 -21.73 12.31
C GLN A 321 0.84 -21.69 10.93
N LYS A 322 0.07 -21.38 9.89
CA LYS A 322 0.61 -21.11 8.56
C LYS A 322 0.21 -19.70 8.14
N PRO A 323 1.18 -18.86 7.74
CA PRO A 323 0.85 -17.53 7.30
C PRO A 323 0.04 -17.56 6.00
N ASP A 324 -1.10 -16.87 5.99
CA ASP A 324 -1.98 -16.67 4.84
C ASP A 324 -1.68 -15.31 4.19
N VAL A 325 -1.85 -15.21 2.87
CA VAL A 325 -1.58 -13.96 2.14
C VAL A 325 -2.89 -13.29 1.75
N PHE A 326 -3.11 -12.05 2.19
CA PHE A 326 -4.24 -11.24 1.77
C PHE A 326 -3.78 -10.10 0.85
N VAL A 327 -4.38 -9.99 -0.32
CA VAL A 327 -4.03 -9.00 -1.35
C VAL A 327 -5.27 -8.20 -1.75
N LEU A 328 -5.13 -6.89 -1.76
CA LEU A 328 -6.17 -5.95 -2.16
C LEU A 328 -6.14 -5.67 -3.66
N ASP A 329 -7.33 -5.45 -4.21
CA ASP A 329 -7.60 -5.00 -5.58
C ASP A 329 -8.74 -3.96 -5.53
N MET A 330 -9.23 -3.52 -6.67
CA MET A 330 -10.16 -2.39 -6.80
C MET A 330 -11.58 -2.79 -7.23
N LEU A 331 -12.06 -3.99 -6.89
CA LEU A 331 -13.41 -4.45 -7.27
C LEU A 331 -14.51 -3.82 -6.40
N PRO A 332 -15.43 -3.00 -6.95
CA PRO A 332 -16.53 -2.43 -6.18
C PRO A 332 -17.54 -3.47 -5.69
N GLU A 333 -18.23 -3.20 -4.58
CA GLU A 333 -19.31 -4.05 -4.07
C GLU A 333 -20.59 -3.94 -4.92
N ASP A 334 -20.97 -2.72 -5.29
CA ASP A 334 -22.25 -2.48 -5.94
C ASP A 334 -22.22 -2.67 -7.46
N ASN A 335 -23.38 -3.03 -8.01
CA ASN A 335 -23.52 -3.33 -9.43
C ASN A 335 -23.29 -2.12 -10.35
N TYR A 336 -23.62 -0.92 -9.90
CA TYR A 336 -23.47 0.28 -10.71
C TYR A 336 -21.97 0.60 -10.88
N ARG A 337 -21.21 0.66 -9.78
CA ARG A 337 -19.76 0.92 -9.81
C ARG A 337 -19.00 -0.16 -10.57
N GLN A 338 -19.35 -1.44 -10.43
CA GLN A 338 -18.75 -2.49 -11.24
C GLN A 338 -18.94 -2.27 -12.75
N LYS A 339 -20.12 -1.77 -13.18
CA LYS A 339 -20.39 -1.49 -14.60
C LYS A 339 -19.58 -0.30 -15.13
N VAL A 340 -19.29 0.69 -14.29
CA VAL A 340 -18.53 1.88 -14.71
C VAL A 340 -17.02 1.79 -14.46
N LEU A 341 -16.53 0.89 -13.59
CA LEU A 341 -15.09 0.78 -13.28
C LEU A 341 -14.42 -0.52 -13.78
N LYS A 342 -15.11 -1.66 -13.71
CA LYS A 342 -14.56 -2.96 -14.16
C LYS A 342 -14.92 -3.27 -15.61
N GLY A 343 -16.21 -3.16 -15.93
CA GLY A 343 -16.75 -3.63 -17.21
C GLY A 343 -16.78 -5.17 -17.34
N PRO A 344 -17.02 -5.69 -18.56
CA PRO A 344 -17.07 -7.14 -18.80
C PRO A 344 -15.67 -7.77 -18.83
N ASP A 345 -15.56 -9.00 -18.35
CA ASP A 345 -14.32 -9.78 -18.48
C ASP A 345 -14.03 -10.11 -19.95
N GLN A 346 -12.79 -9.89 -20.36
CA GLN A 346 -12.36 -10.02 -21.75
C GLN A 346 -11.67 -11.39 -21.97
N PHE A 347 -12.45 -12.47 -22.07
CA PHE A 347 -11.95 -13.85 -22.19
C PHE A 347 -10.83 -14.03 -23.23
N ASN A 348 -11.02 -13.49 -24.44
CA ASN A 348 -10.00 -13.61 -25.50
C ASN A 348 -8.69 -12.89 -25.15
N ARG A 349 -8.78 -11.74 -24.46
CA ARG A 349 -7.60 -10.99 -24.01
C ARG A 349 -6.87 -11.73 -22.90
N GLU A 350 -7.58 -12.23 -21.89
CA GLU A 350 -7.01 -13.05 -20.81
C GLU A 350 -6.26 -14.24 -21.39
N ARG A 351 -6.90 -15.01 -22.27
CA ARG A 351 -6.29 -16.17 -22.91
C ARG A 351 -5.02 -15.81 -23.67
N THR A 352 -5.06 -14.71 -24.43
CA THR A 352 -3.89 -14.23 -25.18
C THR A 352 -2.73 -13.83 -24.25
N LEU A 353 -3.01 -13.19 -23.11
CA LEU A 353 -1.99 -12.84 -22.12
C LEU A 353 -1.35 -14.10 -21.51
N VAL A 354 -2.17 -15.09 -21.11
CA VAL A 354 -1.67 -16.36 -20.57
C VAL A 354 -0.81 -17.10 -21.59
N ASP A 355 -1.28 -17.22 -22.83
CA ASP A 355 -0.54 -17.84 -23.94
C ASP A 355 0.78 -17.10 -24.24
N SER A 356 0.85 -15.80 -23.94
CA SER A 356 2.05 -14.96 -24.09
C SER A 356 3.03 -15.07 -22.92
N GLY A 357 2.64 -15.67 -21.80
CA GLY A 357 3.49 -15.94 -20.64
C GLY A 357 3.11 -15.20 -19.35
N TYR A 358 2.00 -14.45 -19.31
CA TYR A 358 1.43 -13.92 -18.07
C TYR A 358 0.75 -15.03 -17.24
N TYR A 359 -0.04 -14.66 -16.24
CA TYR A 359 -0.73 -15.60 -15.37
C TYR A 359 -2.23 -15.31 -15.25
N HIS A 360 -2.95 -16.20 -14.57
CA HIS A 360 -4.38 -16.03 -14.31
C HIS A 360 -4.57 -14.95 -13.24
N GLN A 361 -5.20 -13.84 -13.62
CA GLN A 361 -5.38 -12.65 -12.79
C GLN A 361 -6.81 -12.12 -12.91
N TYR A 362 -7.46 -11.84 -11.78
CA TYR A 362 -8.83 -11.34 -11.73
C TYR A 362 -8.92 -10.08 -10.86
N MET A 363 -9.71 -9.10 -11.30
CA MET A 363 -9.92 -7.85 -10.57
C MET A 363 -10.81 -8.11 -9.35
N ARG A 364 -10.19 -8.45 -8.22
CA ARG A 364 -10.79 -8.68 -6.89
C ARG A 364 -9.71 -8.90 -5.84
N ASN A 365 -10.03 -8.63 -4.57
CA ASN A 365 -9.13 -9.03 -3.49
C ASN A 365 -8.98 -10.56 -3.51
N THR A 366 -7.81 -11.04 -3.11
CA THR A 366 -7.56 -12.48 -2.94
C THR A 366 -7.13 -12.77 -1.51
N LEU A 367 -7.66 -13.86 -0.97
CA LEU A 367 -7.25 -14.44 0.31
C LEU A 367 -6.68 -15.81 0.01
N GLN A 368 -5.35 -15.90 -0.02
CA GLN A 368 -4.62 -17.12 -0.31
C GLN A 368 -4.37 -17.84 1.01
N LEU A 369 -5.22 -18.80 1.36
CA LEU A 369 -5.02 -19.63 2.54
C LEU A 369 -3.92 -20.66 2.30
N ASN A 370 -2.99 -20.77 3.22
CA ASN A 370 -1.84 -21.66 3.11
C ASN A 370 -2.25 -23.12 3.34
N ARG A 371 -2.09 -23.95 2.31
CA ARG A 371 -2.46 -25.38 2.31
C ARG A 371 -1.26 -26.31 2.25
N SER A 372 -0.07 -25.78 2.49
CA SER A 372 1.17 -26.54 2.47
C SER A 372 1.13 -27.65 3.53
N VAL A 373 1.59 -28.85 3.19
CA VAL A 373 1.43 -30.05 4.03
C VAL A 373 2.65 -30.32 4.91
N ALA A 374 3.80 -29.76 4.56
CA ALA A 374 5.04 -29.78 5.35
C ALA A 374 5.87 -28.51 5.07
N ALA A 375 6.78 -28.18 5.99
CA ALA A 375 7.62 -26.97 5.90
C ALA A 375 8.61 -27.01 4.70
N ASP A 376 9.02 -28.20 4.26
CA ASP A 376 9.87 -28.41 3.07
C ASP A 376 9.09 -28.76 1.79
N SER A 377 7.75 -28.79 1.87
CA SER A 377 6.90 -29.13 0.73
C SER A 377 6.72 -27.94 -0.20
N SER A 378 6.37 -28.21 -1.45
CA SER A 378 5.98 -27.15 -2.38
C SER A 378 4.83 -26.34 -1.79
N LEU A 379 5.04 -25.02 -1.64
CA LEU A 379 3.99 -24.12 -1.23
C LEU A 379 2.75 -24.30 -2.11
N ALA A 380 1.61 -24.34 -1.46
CA ALA A 380 0.32 -24.46 -2.13
C ALA A 380 -0.71 -23.62 -1.37
N PHE A 381 -1.41 -22.76 -2.09
CA PHE A 381 -2.43 -21.89 -1.53
C PHE A 381 -3.79 -22.14 -2.17
N SER A 382 -4.85 -21.91 -1.40
CA SER A 382 -6.22 -21.89 -1.90
C SER A 382 -6.81 -20.50 -1.77
N GLU A 383 -7.25 -19.91 -2.87
CA GLU A 383 -7.93 -18.60 -2.88
C GLU A 383 -9.36 -18.73 -2.33
N GLN A 384 -9.73 -17.91 -1.33
CA GLN A 384 -11.02 -18.01 -0.62
C GLN A 384 -11.77 -16.69 -0.41
N ALA A 385 -11.29 -15.55 -0.91
CA ALA A 385 -11.86 -14.23 -0.56
C ALA A 385 -13.36 -14.12 -0.85
N GLN A 386 -13.85 -14.75 -1.92
CA GLN A 386 -15.28 -14.77 -2.25
C GLN A 386 -16.10 -15.58 -1.24
N LEU A 387 -15.59 -16.73 -0.77
CA LEU A 387 -16.25 -17.56 0.24
C LEU A 387 -16.18 -16.90 1.63
N SER A 388 -15.10 -16.18 1.88
CA SER A 388 -14.83 -15.44 3.11
C SER A 388 -15.57 -14.10 3.21
N GLY A 389 -16.15 -13.61 2.10
CA GLY A 389 -16.96 -12.38 2.08
C GLY A 389 -16.18 -11.08 1.94
N ILE A 390 -14.91 -11.15 1.53
CA ILE A 390 -13.96 -10.01 1.50
C ILE A 390 -13.36 -9.73 0.12
N SER A 391 -13.94 -10.28 -0.94
CA SER A 391 -13.42 -10.14 -2.31
C SER A 391 -13.65 -8.76 -2.95
N ASN A 392 -14.58 -7.97 -2.41
CA ASN A 392 -15.06 -6.73 -3.01
C ASN A 392 -15.02 -5.62 -1.96
N THR A 393 -14.09 -4.67 -2.10
CA THR A 393 -13.97 -3.52 -1.18
C THR A 393 -13.70 -2.22 -1.92
N ASP A 394 -14.05 -2.15 -3.21
CA ASP A 394 -13.78 -0.97 -4.04
C ASP A 394 -12.28 -0.64 -4.10
N TRP A 395 -11.91 0.61 -4.40
CA TRP A 395 -10.52 1.08 -4.62
C TRP A 395 -9.59 0.98 -3.39
N SER A 396 -9.21 -0.26 -3.06
CA SER A 396 -8.56 -0.63 -1.81
C SER A 396 -7.04 -0.48 -1.90
N TRP A 397 -6.42 0.09 -0.87
CA TRP A 397 -4.98 0.42 -0.88
C TRP A 397 -4.15 -0.40 0.08
N ALA A 398 -4.37 -0.30 1.39
CA ALA A 398 -3.56 -0.99 2.39
C ALA A 398 -4.45 -1.84 3.32
N PRO A 399 -4.18 -3.15 3.44
CA PRO A 399 -4.76 -3.98 4.47
C PRO A 399 -3.94 -3.87 5.76
N LEU A 400 -4.60 -3.98 6.91
CA LEU A 400 -3.98 -4.19 8.22
C LEU A 400 -4.66 -5.38 8.88
N LEU A 401 -3.92 -6.46 9.08
CA LEU A 401 -4.40 -7.68 9.73
C LEU A 401 -4.01 -7.65 11.21
N ALA A 402 -5.00 -7.50 12.08
CA ALA A 402 -4.77 -7.41 13.53
C ALA A 402 -6.00 -7.87 14.31
N ASP A 403 -5.79 -8.35 15.53
CA ASP A 403 -6.88 -8.64 16.46
C ASP A 403 -7.36 -7.32 17.10
N PHE A 404 -8.35 -6.67 16.49
CA PHE A 404 -8.79 -5.34 16.92
C PHE A 404 -9.67 -5.38 18.17
N ASP A 405 -10.39 -6.50 18.40
CA ASP A 405 -11.29 -6.68 19.56
C ASP A 405 -10.72 -7.57 20.69
N ASN A 406 -9.50 -8.10 20.50
CA ASN A 406 -8.76 -8.96 21.42
C ASN A 406 -9.44 -10.32 21.68
N ASP A 407 -10.10 -10.89 20.67
CA ASP A 407 -10.77 -12.19 20.76
C ASP A 407 -9.88 -13.39 20.33
N GLY A 408 -8.66 -13.12 19.85
CA GLY A 408 -7.68 -14.09 19.37
C GLY A 408 -7.74 -14.36 17.86
N LEU A 409 -8.69 -13.76 17.15
CA LEU A 409 -8.83 -13.82 15.70
C LEU A 409 -8.35 -12.53 15.05
N LYS A 410 -7.70 -12.62 13.90
CA LYS A 410 -7.16 -11.45 13.21
C LYS A 410 -8.26 -10.92 12.31
N ASP A 411 -8.70 -9.70 12.61
CA ASP A 411 -9.62 -8.89 11.84
C ASP A 411 -8.87 -8.18 10.69
N ILE A 412 -9.62 -7.54 9.79
CA ILE A 412 -9.06 -6.86 8.61
C ILE A 412 -9.56 -5.42 8.55
N PHE A 413 -8.64 -4.46 8.59
CA PHE A 413 -8.91 -3.08 8.21
C PHE A 413 -8.38 -2.80 6.80
N ILE A 414 -9.12 -2.06 5.98
CA ILE A 414 -8.76 -1.75 4.59
C ILE A 414 -8.95 -0.26 4.33
N THR A 415 -7.87 0.43 3.94
CA THR A 415 -7.95 1.80 3.46
C THR A 415 -8.46 1.86 2.03
N ASN A 416 -9.26 2.87 1.70
CA ASN A 416 -9.99 2.91 0.45
C ASN A 416 -10.13 4.33 -0.12
N GLY A 417 -10.32 4.39 -1.42
CA GLY A 417 -10.73 5.57 -2.16
C GLY A 417 -9.64 6.13 -3.05
N TYR A 418 -10.08 6.89 -4.04
CA TYR A 418 -9.20 7.52 -4.99
C TYR A 418 -9.84 8.82 -5.46
N LEU A 419 -9.07 9.91 -5.53
CA LEU A 419 -9.65 11.24 -5.66
C LEU A 419 -10.40 11.42 -6.99
N ARG A 420 -9.86 10.87 -8.08
CA ARG A 420 -10.46 10.96 -9.42
C ARG A 420 -10.64 9.57 -10.01
N ASP A 421 -11.87 9.23 -10.41
CA ASP A 421 -12.17 7.95 -11.08
C ASP A 421 -11.67 7.95 -12.54
N PHE A 422 -10.36 8.02 -12.76
CA PHE A 422 -9.76 8.12 -14.10
C PHE A 422 -9.98 6.87 -14.97
N SER A 423 -10.27 5.72 -14.35
CA SER A 423 -10.63 4.47 -15.03
C SER A 423 -12.13 4.36 -15.36
N ASN A 424 -12.93 5.37 -15.01
CA ASN A 424 -14.37 5.36 -15.26
C ASN A 424 -14.67 5.23 -16.76
N LEU A 425 -15.38 4.16 -17.12
CA LEU A 425 -15.69 3.79 -18.50
C LEU A 425 -16.56 4.82 -19.22
N ASP A 426 -17.43 5.55 -18.52
CA ASP A 426 -18.19 6.63 -19.15
C ASP A 426 -17.27 7.81 -19.45
N PHE A 427 -16.36 8.14 -18.52
CA PHE A 427 -15.35 9.17 -18.74
C PHE A 427 -14.42 8.80 -19.92
N THR A 428 -13.89 7.58 -19.94
CA THR A 428 -12.97 7.14 -21.01
C THR A 428 -13.67 6.99 -22.36
N ASN A 429 -14.87 6.41 -22.40
CA ASN A 429 -15.55 6.11 -23.66
C ASN A 429 -16.25 7.32 -24.27
N TYR A 430 -16.71 8.27 -23.47
CA TYR A 430 -17.44 9.44 -23.96
C TYR A 430 -16.62 10.72 -23.82
N THR A 431 -16.20 11.09 -22.61
CA THR A 431 -15.56 12.40 -22.37
C THR A 431 -14.19 12.52 -23.05
N VAL A 432 -13.33 11.51 -22.89
CA VAL A 432 -11.98 11.52 -23.50
C VAL A 432 -12.09 11.42 -25.02
N ASN A 433 -12.91 10.51 -25.53
CA ASN A 433 -13.09 10.33 -26.99
C ASN A 433 -13.68 11.57 -27.67
N GLU A 434 -14.62 12.26 -27.02
CA GLU A 434 -15.18 13.51 -27.53
C GLU A 434 -14.10 14.60 -27.55
N ALA A 435 -13.30 14.74 -26.48
CA ALA A 435 -12.22 15.72 -26.42
C ALA A 435 -11.15 15.47 -27.49
N ILE A 436 -10.77 14.20 -27.71
CA ILE A 436 -9.86 13.81 -28.80
C ILE A 436 -10.46 14.18 -30.16
N SER A 437 -11.74 13.85 -30.38
CA SER A 437 -12.42 14.14 -31.65
C SER A 437 -12.52 15.64 -31.93
N GLN A 438 -12.84 16.46 -30.93
CA GLN A 438 -12.89 17.91 -31.03
C GLN A 438 -11.49 18.52 -31.28
N ALA A 439 -10.47 18.04 -30.57
CA ALA A 439 -9.09 18.49 -30.75
C ALA A 439 -8.60 18.19 -32.18
N GLN A 440 -8.90 17.00 -32.70
CA GLN A 440 -8.60 16.63 -34.09
C GLN A 440 -9.34 17.51 -35.10
N GLN A 441 -10.63 17.79 -34.89
CA GLN A 441 -11.41 18.66 -35.78
C GLN A 441 -10.90 20.10 -35.80
N ASN A 442 -10.44 20.61 -34.65
CA ASN A 442 -9.97 21.98 -34.49
C ASN A 442 -8.46 22.13 -34.75
N ASN A 443 -7.74 21.03 -35.04
CA ASN A 443 -6.29 20.98 -35.17
C ASN A 443 -5.57 21.58 -33.94
N THR A 444 -6.09 21.30 -32.75
CA THR A 444 -5.55 21.69 -31.45
C THR A 444 -5.11 20.47 -30.66
N ASN A 445 -4.34 20.68 -29.59
CA ASN A 445 -4.07 19.62 -28.62
C ASN A 445 -5.28 19.40 -27.71
N VAL A 446 -5.36 18.20 -27.12
CA VAL A 446 -6.35 17.91 -26.08
C VAL A 446 -6.00 18.72 -24.83
N ASP A 447 -6.99 19.40 -24.27
CA ASP A 447 -6.87 20.12 -23.01
C ASP A 447 -6.94 19.13 -21.84
N ILE A 448 -5.77 18.76 -21.33
CA ILE A 448 -5.61 17.78 -20.24
C ILE A 448 -6.19 18.33 -18.94
N GLY A 449 -5.97 19.60 -18.61
CA GLY A 449 -6.52 20.23 -17.41
C GLY A 449 -8.05 20.23 -17.40
N LEU A 450 -8.67 20.55 -18.55
CA LEU A 450 -10.12 20.45 -18.69
C LEU A 450 -10.62 19.02 -18.52
N LEU A 451 -9.92 18.02 -19.07
CA LEU A 451 -10.28 16.61 -18.90
C LEU A 451 -10.20 16.16 -17.43
N VAL A 452 -9.11 16.49 -16.73
CA VAL A 452 -8.97 16.17 -15.29
C VAL A 452 -10.09 16.82 -14.48
N SER A 453 -10.44 18.07 -14.78
CA SER A 453 -11.52 18.77 -14.06
C SER A 453 -12.90 18.12 -14.23
N LYS A 454 -13.10 17.35 -15.30
CA LYS A 454 -14.35 16.62 -15.62
C LYS A 454 -14.40 15.23 -15.00
N MET A 455 -13.32 14.71 -14.42
CA MET A 455 -13.31 13.40 -13.77
C MET A 455 -14.19 13.41 -12.51
N SER A 456 -15.03 12.39 -12.37
CA SER A 456 -15.83 12.18 -11.17
C SER A 456 -14.94 11.85 -9.97
N SER A 457 -15.46 12.16 -8.79
CA SER A 457 -14.89 11.76 -7.51
C SER A 457 -15.97 11.06 -6.71
N THR A 458 -15.67 9.87 -6.19
CA THR A 458 -16.59 9.12 -5.34
C THR A 458 -15.97 8.92 -3.97
N LYS A 459 -16.59 9.48 -2.93
CA LYS A 459 -16.18 9.20 -1.55
C LYS A 459 -16.65 7.81 -1.17
N VAL A 460 -15.70 6.94 -0.84
CA VAL A 460 -15.93 5.58 -0.34
C VAL A 460 -15.43 5.48 1.10
N SER A 461 -15.99 4.54 1.86
CA SER A 461 -15.56 4.26 3.23
C SER A 461 -14.38 3.29 3.22
N ASN A 462 -13.50 3.43 4.21
CA ASN A 462 -12.60 2.35 4.61
C ASN A 462 -13.44 1.17 5.13
N TYR A 463 -12.93 -0.04 4.99
CA TYR A 463 -13.61 -1.24 5.47
C TYR A 463 -12.98 -1.75 6.77
N ILE A 464 -13.81 -2.28 7.66
CA ILE A 464 -13.37 -3.12 8.78
C ILE A 464 -14.19 -4.42 8.77
N TYR A 465 -13.49 -5.55 8.85
CA TYR A 465 -14.07 -6.87 8.86
C TYR A 465 -13.68 -7.60 10.14
N GLN A 466 -14.69 -8.08 10.87
CA GLN A 466 -14.48 -8.93 12.02
C GLN A 466 -14.32 -10.38 11.57
N ASN A 467 -13.30 -11.07 12.02
CA ASN A 467 -13.11 -12.49 11.81
C ASN A 467 -14.06 -13.29 12.72
N LYS A 468 -14.82 -14.22 12.14
CA LYS A 468 -15.78 -15.09 12.85
C LYS A 468 -15.26 -16.52 13.04
N GLY A 469 -14.00 -16.77 12.70
CA GLY A 469 -13.34 -18.06 12.72
C GLY A 469 -13.30 -18.70 11.33
N GLU A 470 -12.37 -19.66 11.15
CA GLU A 470 -12.16 -20.40 9.91
C GLU A 470 -11.99 -19.49 8.66
N ALA A 471 -11.40 -18.30 8.85
CA ALA A 471 -11.25 -17.27 7.82
C ALA A 471 -12.57 -16.82 7.16
N HIS A 472 -13.67 -16.81 7.92
CA HIS A 472 -14.93 -16.15 7.54
C HIS A 472 -15.03 -14.79 8.20
N PHE A 473 -15.48 -13.78 7.45
CA PHE A 473 -15.47 -12.40 7.92
C PHE A 473 -16.85 -11.74 7.81
N GLU A 474 -17.14 -10.87 8.77
CA GLU A 474 -18.33 -10.04 8.83
C GLU A 474 -17.96 -8.56 8.68
N ASN A 475 -18.57 -7.87 7.73
CA ASN A 475 -18.33 -6.43 7.54
C ASN A 475 -18.93 -5.62 8.72
N LYS A 476 -18.08 -4.90 9.46
CA LYS A 476 -18.44 -4.04 10.59
C LYS A 476 -18.27 -2.55 10.31
N THR A 477 -18.12 -2.15 9.04
CA THR A 477 -17.87 -0.76 8.62
C THR A 477 -18.93 0.25 9.08
N ALA A 478 -20.18 -0.18 9.22
CA ALA A 478 -21.29 0.69 9.61
C ALA A 478 -21.68 0.58 11.10
N ALA A 479 -20.98 -0.24 11.89
CA ALA A 479 -21.30 -0.55 13.30
C ALA A 479 -20.72 0.46 14.29
#